data_AF-A0A6S7IW99-F1
#
_entry.id   AF-A0A6S7IW99-F1
#
_cell.length_a   1.000
_cell.length_b   1.000
_cell.length_c   1.000
_cell.angle_alpha   90.00
_cell.angle_beta   90.00
_cell.angle_gamma   90.00
#
_symmetry.space_group_name_H-M   'P 1'
#
loop_
_entity.id
_entity.type
_entity.pdbx_description
1 polymer ?
#
loop_
_entity_poly.entity_id
_entity_poly.type
_entity_poly.pdbx_seq_one_letter_code
_entity_poly.pdbx_strand_id
1 'polypeptide(L)'
;AKSKDVVGKLINDAFNYRNGKVPAVVYSSITEALGCENTEADQLFCSLQQLVKNCLYENVADRQSIAALFPGDFHKNLKDLLAKIISDHM
;
A
#
# COMPACT_ATOMS: atom_id res chain seq x y z
N ALA A 1 11.87 -0.78 2.94
CA ALA A 1 11.30 -0.81 4.31
C ALA A 1 12.15 -1.71 5.19
N LYS A 2 12.36 -1.35 6.46
CA LYS A 2 13.18 -2.12 7.42
C LYS A 2 12.46 -3.34 8.02
N SER A 3 11.13 -3.41 7.91
CA SER A 3 10.33 -4.57 8.35
C SER A 3 9.04 -4.72 7.52
N LYS A 4 8.39 -5.89 7.62
CA LYS A 4 7.07 -6.15 7.04
C LYS A 4 5.97 -5.36 7.77
N ASP A 5 6.14 -5.10 9.05
CA ASP A 5 5.17 -4.36 9.86
C ASP A 5 5.04 -2.91 9.39
N VAL A 6 6.15 -2.29 8.95
CA VAL A 6 6.11 -0.97 8.31
C VAL A 6 5.23 -1.01 7.07
N VAL A 7 5.36 -2.04 6.23
CA VAL A 7 4.54 -2.21 5.02
C VAL A 7 3.07 -2.42 5.40
N GLY A 8 2.79 -3.24 6.41
CA GLY A 8 1.44 -3.45 6.93
C GLY A 8 0.77 -2.15 7.40
N LYS A 9 1.49 -1.34 8.19
CA LYS A 9 1.03 -0.03 8.63
C LYS A 9 0.69 0.89 7.45
N LEU A 10 1.56 0.96 6.43
CA LEU A 10 1.34 1.80 5.25
C LEU A 10 0.07 1.40 4.49
N ILE A 11 -0.18 0.10 4.31
CA ILE A 11 -1.40 -0.40 3.64
C ILE A 11 -2.64 -0.09 4.48
N ASN A 12 -2.58 -0.29 5.79
CA ASN A 12 -3.68 0.04 6.70
C ASN A 12 -3.98 1.55 6.70
N ASP A 13 -2.95 2.40 6.74
CA ASP A 13 -3.12 3.85 6.63
C ASP A 13 -3.72 4.24 5.27
N ALA A 14 -3.25 3.64 4.17
CA ALA A 14 -3.82 3.86 2.84
C ALA A 14 -5.30 3.45 2.77
N PHE A 15 -5.69 2.36 3.43
CA PHE A 15 -7.09 1.95 3.55
C PHE A 15 -7.92 2.95 4.37
N ASN A 16 -7.43 3.34 5.55
CA ASN A 16 -8.16 4.22 6.47
C ASN A 16 -8.35 5.62 5.89
N TYR A 17 -7.35 6.14 5.17
CA TYR A 17 -7.38 7.48 4.59
C TYR A 17 -7.74 7.48 3.08
N ARG A 18 -8.28 6.39 2.52
CA ARG A 18 -8.53 6.23 1.07
C ARG A 18 -9.42 7.30 0.42
N ASN A 19 -10.36 7.88 1.17
CA ASN A 19 -11.36 8.83 0.67
C ASN A 19 -11.31 10.19 1.40
N GLY A 20 -10.22 10.48 2.11
CA GLY A 20 -10.17 11.62 3.02
C GLY A 20 -8.83 12.34 3.01
N LYS A 21 -8.77 13.40 3.83
CA LYS A 21 -7.53 14.14 4.05
C LYS A 21 -6.54 13.25 4.81
N VAL A 22 -5.36 13.06 4.23
CA VAL A 22 -4.26 12.34 4.85
C VAL A 22 -3.57 13.26 5.88
N PRO A 23 -3.44 12.85 7.15
CA PRO A 23 -2.70 13.63 8.14
C PRO A 23 -1.22 13.79 7.75
N ALA A 24 -0.63 14.97 7.98
CA ALA A 24 0.78 15.24 7.67
C ALA A 24 1.73 14.24 8.36
N VAL A 25 1.37 13.79 9.57
CA VAL A 25 2.13 12.78 10.34
C VAL A 25 2.27 11.45 9.61
N VAL A 26 1.36 11.10 8.71
CA VAL A 26 1.47 9.89 7.88
C VAL A 26 2.70 10.01 7.00
N TYR A 27 2.80 11.09 6.21
CA TYR A 27 3.93 11.32 5.31
C TYR A 27 5.27 11.41 6.05
N SER A 28 5.32 12.09 7.20
CA SER A 28 6.52 12.10 8.07
C SER A 28 6.90 10.69 8.52
N SER A 29 5.93 9.86 8.89
CA SER A 29 6.20 8.47 9.25
C SER A 29 6.73 7.64 8.08
N ILE A 30 6.34 7.94 6.83
CA ILE A 30 6.84 7.25 5.63
C ILE A 30 8.31 7.64 5.37
N THR A 31 8.59 8.95 5.34
CA THR A 31 9.94 9.46 5.06
C THR A 31 10.93 9.00 6.11
N GLU A 32 10.57 8.97 7.39
CA GLU A 32 11.39 8.41 8.47
C GLU A 32 11.61 6.90 8.33
N ALA A 33 10.56 6.13 8.00
CA ALA A 33 10.64 4.68 7.93
C ALA A 33 11.39 4.16 6.68
N LEU A 34 11.33 4.91 5.57
CA LEU A 34 11.90 4.52 4.29
C LEU A 34 13.17 5.29 3.92
N GLY A 35 13.44 6.42 4.59
CA GLY A 35 14.57 7.30 4.26
C GLY A 35 14.43 7.96 2.89
N CYS A 36 13.19 8.29 2.49
CA CYS A 36 12.85 8.84 1.17
C CYS A 36 12.42 10.32 1.27
N GLU A 37 12.34 11.00 0.13
CA GLU A 37 11.84 12.37 0.05
C GLU A 37 10.31 12.45 0.25
N ASN A 38 9.79 13.63 0.59
CA ASN A 38 8.35 13.85 0.75
C ASN A 38 7.56 13.57 -0.55
N THR A 39 8.15 13.89 -1.70
CA THR A 39 7.58 13.63 -3.03
C THR A 39 7.42 12.14 -3.29
N GLU A 40 8.45 11.35 -2.98
CA GLU A 40 8.42 9.88 -3.08
C GLU A 40 7.41 9.27 -2.10
N ALA A 41 7.35 9.79 -0.87
CA ALA A 41 6.38 9.37 0.13
C ALA A 41 4.94 9.62 -0.33
N ASP A 42 4.68 10.78 -0.94
CA ASP A 42 3.36 11.12 -1.47
C ASP A 42 2.95 10.23 -2.64
N GLN A 43 3.86 10.03 -3.61
CA GLN A 43 3.63 9.13 -4.75
C GLN A 43 3.35 7.69 -4.31
N LEU A 44 4.15 7.19 -3.35
CA LEU A 44 3.93 5.87 -2.77
C LEU A 44 2.56 5.79 -2.11
N PHE A 45 2.22 6.73 -1.23
CA PHE A 45 0.98 6.68 -0.49
C PHE A 45 -0.25 6.78 -1.40
N CYS A 46 -0.20 7.67 -2.40
CA CYS A 46 -1.25 7.77 -3.42
C CYS A 46 -1.41 6.45 -4.20
N SER A 47 -0.30 5.81 -4.59
CA SER A 47 -0.34 4.52 -5.30
C SER A 47 -0.97 3.42 -4.44
N LEU A 48 -0.67 3.39 -3.15
CA LEU A 48 -1.27 2.44 -2.21
C LEU A 48 -2.77 2.70 -2.02
N GLN A 49 -3.18 3.96 -1.92
CA GLN A 49 -4.60 4.32 -1.83
C GLN A 49 -5.36 3.87 -3.09
N GLN A 50 -4.83 4.09 -4.28
CA GLN A 50 -5.46 3.64 -5.53
C GLN A 50 -5.54 2.12 -5.61
N LEU A 51 -4.47 1.41 -5.22
CA LEU A 51 -4.47 -0.05 -5.19
C LEU A 51 -5.56 -0.59 -4.26
N VAL A 52 -5.65 -0.08 -3.03
CA VAL A 52 -6.67 -0.50 -2.06
C VAL A 52 -8.08 -0.18 -2.56
N LYS A 53 -8.28 1.02 -3.14
CA LYS A 53 -9.58 1.41 -3.72
C LYS A 53 -9.98 0.52 -4.88
N ASN A 54 -9.05 0.18 -5.77
CA ASN A 54 -9.33 -0.73 -6.87
C ASN A 54 -9.71 -2.11 -6.35
N CYS A 55 -9.00 -2.65 -5.36
CA CYS A 55 -9.36 -3.95 -4.78
C CYS A 55 -10.78 -3.91 -4.18
N LEU A 56 -11.12 -2.86 -3.42
CA LEU A 56 -12.46 -2.69 -2.83
C LEU A 56 -13.56 -2.53 -3.87
N TYR A 57 -13.32 -1.72 -4.91
CA TYR A 57 -14.31 -1.41 -5.92
C TYR A 57 -14.61 -2.62 -6.82
N GLU A 58 -13.56 -3.35 -7.22
CA GLU A 58 -13.67 -4.55 -8.05
C GLU A 58 -14.00 -5.82 -7.22
N ASN A 59 -14.21 -5.68 -5.91
CA ASN A 59 -14.46 -6.78 -4.97
C ASN A 59 -13.40 -7.91 -5.05
N VAL A 60 -12.13 -7.50 -5.22
CA VAL A 60 -10.98 -8.40 -5.34
C VAL A 60 -10.40 -8.65 -3.95
N ALA A 61 -10.87 -9.68 -3.27
CA ALA A 61 -10.49 -9.96 -1.87
C ALA A 61 -9.44 -11.08 -1.72
N ASP A 62 -9.32 -11.99 -2.69
CA ASP A 62 -8.36 -13.08 -2.60
C ASP A 62 -6.96 -12.68 -3.07
N ARG A 63 -5.95 -13.29 -2.43
CA ARG A 63 -4.54 -12.98 -2.70
C ARG A 63 -4.12 -13.20 -4.16
N GLN A 64 -4.66 -14.20 -4.85
CA GLN A 64 -4.23 -14.51 -6.22
C GLN A 64 -4.73 -13.43 -7.18
N SER A 65 -5.98 -13.02 -7.03
CA SER A 65 -6.59 -11.96 -7.83
C SER A 65 -5.94 -10.61 -7.54
N ILE A 66 -5.61 -10.28 -6.28
CA ILE A 66 -4.86 -9.06 -5.95
C ILE A 66 -3.47 -9.08 -6.60
N ALA A 67 -2.76 -10.22 -6.55
CA ALA A 67 -1.45 -10.35 -7.19
C ALA A 67 -1.51 -10.22 -8.71
N ALA A 68 -2.64 -10.55 -9.35
CA ALA A 68 -2.83 -10.40 -10.78
C ALA A 68 -2.99 -8.94 -11.23
N LEU A 69 -3.24 -8.00 -10.32
CA LEU A 69 -3.33 -6.56 -10.62
C LEU A 69 -1.97 -5.91 -10.92
N PHE A 70 -0.87 -6.58 -10.54
CA PHE A 70 0.48 -6.03 -10.69
C PHE A 70 1.08 -6.37 -12.06
N PRO A 71 1.89 -5.46 -12.63
CA PRO A 71 2.67 -5.74 -13.84
C PRO A 71 3.56 -6.98 -13.72
N GLY A 72 3.81 -7.65 -14.85
CA GLY A 72 4.61 -8.87 -14.90
C GLY A 72 6.08 -8.69 -14.49
N ASP A 73 6.62 -7.47 -14.65
CA ASP A 73 7.96 -7.05 -14.26
C ASP A 73 8.05 -6.50 -12.83
N PHE A 74 6.93 -6.42 -12.12
CA PHE A 74 6.92 -5.97 -10.73
C PHE A 74 7.63 -6.96 -9.80
N HIS A 75 8.37 -6.44 -8.82
CA HIS A 75 9.18 -7.24 -7.92
C HIS A 75 8.35 -8.32 -7.17
N LYS A 76 8.59 -9.60 -7.52
CA LYS A 76 7.78 -10.76 -7.10
C LYS A 76 7.50 -10.83 -5.60
N ASN A 77 8.55 -10.77 -4.77
CA ASN A 77 8.38 -10.90 -3.32
C ASN A 77 7.61 -9.72 -2.70
N LEU A 78 7.71 -8.53 -3.31
CA LEU A 78 7.01 -7.35 -2.82
C LEU A 78 5.53 -7.44 -3.20
N LYS A 79 5.24 -7.80 -4.45
CA LYS A 79 3.88 -8.11 -4.90
C LYS A 79 3.21 -9.14 -3.99
N ASP A 80 3.89 -10.25 -3.73
CA ASP A 80 3.34 -11.33 -2.92
C ASP A 80 3.09 -10.88 -1.47
N LEU A 81 3.92 -9.98 -0.93
CA LEU A 81 3.72 -9.38 0.38
C LEU A 81 2.52 -8.43 0.39
N LEU A 82 2.43 -7.52 -0.59
CA LEU A 82 1.34 -6.57 -0.71
C LEU A 82 -0.01 -7.27 -0.88
N ALA A 83 -0.08 -8.25 -1.78
CA ALA A 83 -1.28 -9.05 -2.01
C ALA A 83 -1.73 -9.79 -0.75
N LYS A 84 -0.79 -10.32 0.05
CA LYS A 84 -1.11 -10.94 1.33
C LYS A 84 -1.71 -9.94 2.32
N ILE A 85 -1.03 -8.82 2.53
CA ILE A 85 -1.45 -7.82 3.52
C ILE A 85 -2.84 -7.28 3.15
N ILE A 86 -3.07 -6.97 1.87
CA ILE A 86 -4.36 -6.46 1.41
C ILE A 86 -5.45 -7.51 1.61
N SER A 87 -5.22 -8.78 1.22
CA SER A 87 -6.22 -9.85 1.42
C SER A 87 -6.56 -10.11 2.89
N ASP A 88 -5.60 -9.90 3.80
CA ASP A 88 -5.81 -10.08 5.24
C ASP A 88 -6.69 -8.94 5.84
N HIS A 89 -6.88 -7.83 5.11
CA HIS A 89 -7.60 -6.63 5.55
C HIS A 89 -8.89 -6.34 4.76
N MET A 90 -9.22 -7.14 3.75
CA MET A 90 -10.49 -7.09 3.01
C MET A 90 -11.52 -8.05 3.59
#